data_AF-A0A0F9M6N9-F1
#
_entry.id   AF-A0A0F9M6N9-F1
#
_cell.length_a   1.000
_cell.length_b   1.000
_cell.length_c   1.000
_cell.angle_alpha   90.00
_cell.angle_beta   90.00
_cell.angle_gamma   90.00
#
_symmetry.space_group_name_H-M   'P 1'
#
loop_
_entity.id
_entity.type
_entity.pdbx_description
1 polymer ?
#
loop_
_entity_poly.entity_id
_entity_poly.type
_entity_poly.pdbx_seq_one_letter_code
_entity_poly.pdbx_strand_id
1 'polypeptide(L)'
;RRRTRLERSWRDCQRLWKWVSKKWLEKHRDVHNLKTIWFLRHPFKIRSGGEHKCFFCAYATKKWEENIGNRPPRTEKWTRCDYCPGRLVDSKFHCINAQYHYFNHPDLFCKEIERLNILRLRQETVGRSQGRPHA
;
A
#
# COMPACT_ATOMS: atom_id res chain seq x y z
N ARG A 1 -6.02 14.80 16.93
CA ARG A 1 -4.98 14.60 15.89
C ARG A 1 -5.59 13.91 14.66
N ARG A 2 -5.71 14.61 13.52
CA ARG A 2 -6.22 13.98 12.28
C ARG A 2 -5.13 13.06 11.70
N ARG A 3 -5.34 11.75 11.80
CA ARG A 3 -4.49 10.73 11.15
C ARG A 3 -4.54 10.94 9.63
N THR A 4 -3.40 11.12 8.98
CA THR A 4 -3.33 11.44 7.54
C THR A 4 -3.90 10.29 6.71
N ARG A 5 -4.32 10.59 5.48
CA ARG A 5 -4.87 9.56 4.57
C ARG A 5 -3.83 8.47 4.26
N LEU A 6 -2.56 8.85 4.12
CA LEU A 6 -1.45 7.93 3.88
C LEU A 6 -1.25 6.98 5.08
N GLU A 7 -1.23 7.50 6.31
CA GLU A 7 -1.12 6.68 7.53
C GLU A 7 -2.25 5.65 7.65
N ARG A 8 -3.48 6.02 7.27
CA ARG A 8 -4.61 5.09 7.25
C ARG A 8 -4.41 3.99 6.21
N SER A 9 -3.98 4.35 5.00
CA SER A 9 -3.68 3.38 3.94
C SER A 9 -2.63 2.37 4.37
N TRP A 10 -1.58 2.79 5.07
CA TRP A 10 -0.57 1.87 5.64
C TRP A 10 -1.18 0.88 6.63
N ARG A 11 -1.85 1.39 7.66
CA ARG A 11 -2.44 0.57 8.71
C ARG A 11 -3.46 -0.42 8.14
N ASP A 12 -4.33 0.03 7.25
CA ASP A 12 -5.42 -0.80 6.73
C ASP A 12 -4.88 -1.83 5.72
N CYS A 13 -3.83 -1.48 4.93
CA CYS A 13 -3.09 -2.42 4.09
C CYS A 13 -2.44 -3.53 4.92
N GLN A 14 -1.74 -3.19 6.00
CA GLN A 14 -1.13 -4.19 6.90
C GLN A 14 -2.17 -5.13 7.51
N ARG A 15 -3.31 -4.60 7.98
CA ARG A 15 -4.38 -5.42 8.55
C ARG A 15 -4.98 -6.40 7.55
N LEU A 16 -5.21 -5.94 6.31
CA LEU A 16 -5.68 -6.80 5.23
C LEU A 16 -4.69 -7.93 4.97
N TRP A 17 -3.42 -7.61 4.71
CA TRP A 17 -2.44 -8.61 4.31
C TRP A 17 -2.05 -9.58 5.42
N LYS A 18 -2.03 -9.14 6.69
CA LYS A 18 -1.89 -10.04 7.84
C LYS A 18 -2.99 -11.08 7.92
N TRP A 19 -4.23 -10.68 7.64
CA TRP A 19 -5.35 -11.61 7.66
C TRP A 19 -5.35 -12.52 6.43
N VAL A 20 -5.11 -11.95 5.23
CA VAL A 20 -5.08 -12.70 3.98
C VAL A 20 -3.97 -13.74 4.00
N SER A 21 -2.76 -13.38 4.42
CA SER A 21 -1.64 -14.32 4.52
C SER A 21 -1.96 -15.48 5.46
N LYS A 22 -2.49 -15.18 6.65
CA LYS A 22 -2.92 -16.20 7.61
C LYS A 22 -3.97 -17.14 7.02
N LYS A 23 -5.01 -16.61 6.37
CA LYS A 23 -6.09 -17.43 5.78
C LYS A 23 -5.66 -18.19 4.54
N TRP A 24 -4.71 -17.66 3.78
CA TRP A 24 -4.11 -18.35 2.66
C TRP A 24 -3.30 -19.56 3.13
N LEU A 25 -2.48 -19.42 4.18
CA LEU A 25 -1.73 -20.54 4.76
C LEU A 25 -2.64 -21.64 5.36
N GLU A 26 -3.79 -21.26 5.92
CA GLU A 26 -4.72 -22.23 6.52
C GLU A 26 -5.45 -23.11 5.47
N LYS A 27 -5.77 -22.57 4.29
CA LYS A 27 -6.72 -23.20 3.35
C LYS A 27 -6.38 -23.07 1.86
N HIS A 28 -5.24 -22.49 1.51
CA HIS A 28 -4.81 -22.18 0.14
C HIS A 28 -5.92 -21.60 -0.76
N ARG A 29 -6.73 -20.70 -0.21
CA ARG A 29 -7.84 -20.09 -0.94
C ARG A 29 -7.35 -18.99 -1.87
N ASP A 30 -8.07 -18.82 -2.97
CA ASP A 30 -7.89 -17.69 -3.88
C ASP A 30 -7.80 -16.34 -3.13
N VAL A 31 -6.74 -15.58 -3.41
CA VAL A 31 -6.45 -14.31 -2.72
C VAL A 31 -7.54 -13.27 -2.98
N HIS A 32 -8.15 -13.25 -4.17
CA HIS A 32 -9.23 -12.30 -4.46
C HIS A 32 -10.47 -12.59 -3.61
N ASN A 33 -10.82 -13.86 -3.44
CA ASN A 33 -11.92 -14.29 -2.58
C ASN A 33 -11.63 -13.95 -1.11
N LEU A 34 -10.41 -14.23 -0.62
CA LEU A 34 -10.00 -13.83 0.73
C LEU A 34 -10.13 -12.33 0.95
N LYS A 35 -9.68 -11.52 -0.01
CA LYS A 35 -9.84 -10.05 0.05
C LYS A 35 -11.32 -9.66 0.09
N THR A 36 -12.17 -10.26 -0.75
CA THR A 36 -13.63 -10.05 -0.71
C THR A 36 -14.21 -10.33 0.68
N ILE A 37 -13.91 -11.51 1.25
CA ILE A 37 -14.38 -11.91 2.57
C ILE A 37 -13.91 -10.92 3.64
N TRP A 38 -12.65 -10.48 3.58
CA TRP A 38 -12.11 -9.52 4.53
C TRP A 38 -12.86 -8.19 4.47
N PHE A 39 -13.13 -7.67 3.27
CA PHE A 39 -13.89 -6.43 3.08
C PHE A 39 -15.34 -6.54 3.54
N LEU A 40 -15.99 -7.69 3.33
CA LEU A 40 -17.35 -7.94 3.84
C LEU A 40 -17.39 -7.94 5.38
N ARG A 41 -16.36 -8.49 6.04
CA ARG A 41 -16.27 -8.59 7.50
C ARG A 41 -15.80 -7.31 8.18
N HIS A 42 -15.12 -6.45 7.45
CA HIS A 42 -14.66 -5.18 7.95
C HIS A 42 -15.27 -4.08 7.08
N PRO A 43 -16.49 -3.63 7.41
CA PRO A 43 -17.19 -2.58 6.67
C PRO A 43 -16.51 -1.22 6.89
N PHE A 44 -15.29 -1.10 6.40
CA PHE A 44 -14.67 0.17 6.07
C PHE A 44 -15.49 0.72 4.92
N LYS A 45 -16.44 1.63 5.25
CA LYS A 45 -17.21 2.47 4.31
C LYS A 45 -16.50 2.54 2.95
N ILE A 46 -17.05 1.85 1.96
CA ILE A 46 -16.56 1.75 0.58
C ILE A 46 -16.53 3.16 -0.02
N ARG A 47 -15.48 3.91 0.30
CA ARG A 47 -15.09 5.17 -0.33
C ARG A 47 -13.62 5.14 -0.74
N SER A 48 -12.91 4.06 -0.43
CA SER A 48 -11.48 3.90 -0.77
C SER A 48 -11.04 2.44 -0.92
N GLY A 49 -11.98 1.50 -1.08
CA GLY A 49 -11.71 0.12 -1.50
C GLY A 49 -12.20 -0.15 -2.92
N GLY A 50 -12.41 0.92 -3.71
CA GLY A 50 -12.98 0.86 -5.06
C GLY A 50 -12.19 -0.10 -5.94
N GLU A 51 -12.92 -0.91 -6.72
CA GLU A 51 -12.55 -1.88 -7.77
C GLU A 51 -11.31 -2.77 -7.56
N HIS A 52 -10.20 -2.21 -7.09
CA HIS A 52 -8.87 -2.80 -7.00
C HIS A 52 -8.58 -3.59 -5.71
N LYS A 53 -9.54 -3.66 -4.75
CA LYS A 53 -9.44 -4.41 -3.48
C LYS A 53 -8.10 -4.22 -2.73
N CYS A 54 -7.43 -3.08 -2.83
CA CYS A 54 -6.12 -2.84 -2.21
C CYS A 54 -6.02 -1.39 -1.73
N PHE A 55 -5.67 -1.18 -0.46
CA PHE A 55 -5.59 0.15 0.16
C PHE A 55 -4.48 1.02 -0.43
N PHE A 56 -3.38 0.42 -0.90
CA PHE A 56 -2.32 1.12 -1.61
C PHE A 56 -2.76 1.55 -3.00
N CYS A 57 -3.37 0.65 -3.77
CA CYS A 57 -3.89 0.99 -5.10
C CYS A 57 -4.97 2.07 -5.02
N ALA A 58 -5.87 2.02 -4.04
CA ALA A 58 -6.89 3.05 -3.88
C ALA A 58 -6.32 4.42 -3.44
N TYR A 59 -5.25 4.43 -2.65
CA TYR A 59 -4.51 5.67 -2.37
C TYR A 59 -3.89 6.21 -3.66
N ALA A 60 -3.18 5.35 -4.38
CA ALA A 60 -2.43 5.68 -5.57
C ALA A 60 -3.33 6.19 -6.70
N THR A 61 -4.47 5.53 -6.96
CA THR A 61 -5.47 5.97 -7.93
C THR A 61 -5.99 7.37 -7.60
N LYS A 62 -6.38 7.62 -6.36
CA LYS A 62 -6.89 8.95 -6.03
C LYS A 62 -5.78 10.02 -6.08
N LYS A 63 -4.54 9.69 -5.70
CA LYS A 63 -3.41 10.62 -5.85
C LYS A 63 -3.09 10.91 -7.30
N TRP A 64 -3.19 9.91 -8.16
CA TRP A 64 -3.08 10.08 -9.61
C TRP A 64 -4.17 11.02 -10.15
N GLU A 65 -5.44 10.77 -9.80
CA GLU A 65 -6.57 11.63 -10.20
C GLU A 65 -6.39 13.08 -9.74
N GLU A 66 -5.93 13.29 -8.49
CA GLU A 66 -5.63 14.61 -7.93
C GLU A 66 -4.49 15.35 -8.69
N ASN A 67 -3.64 14.63 -9.43
CA ASN A 67 -2.43 15.19 -10.05
C ASN A 67 -2.39 15.05 -11.58
N ILE A 68 -3.46 14.57 -12.22
CA ILE A 68 -3.45 14.25 -13.65
C ILE A 68 -3.14 15.47 -14.55
N GLY A 69 -3.43 16.69 -14.06
CA GLY A 69 -3.09 17.96 -14.73
C GLY A 69 -1.62 18.36 -14.65
N ASN A 70 -0.83 17.75 -13.76
CA ASN A 70 0.62 18.00 -13.58
C ASN A 70 1.49 16.95 -14.28
N ARG A 71 0.94 16.32 -15.33
CA ARG A 71 1.58 15.20 -16.03
C ARG A 71 2.93 15.63 -16.64
N PRO A 72 4.04 14.91 -16.37
CA PRO A 72 5.30 15.14 -17.06
C PRO A 72 5.14 14.95 -18.58
N PRO A 73 5.90 15.66 -19.43
CA PRO A 73 5.89 15.45 -20.88
C PRO A 73 6.07 13.97 -21.25
N ARG A 74 5.53 13.57 -22.40
CA ARG A 74 5.25 12.19 -22.87
C ARG A 74 6.42 11.18 -22.93
N THR A 75 7.59 11.47 -22.37
CA THR A 75 8.81 10.65 -22.48
C THR A 75 8.95 9.58 -21.40
N GLU A 76 8.20 9.65 -20.29
CA GLU A 76 8.23 8.64 -19.24
C GLU A 76 6.87 7.95 -19.08
N LYS A 77 6.86 6.62 -18.92
CA LYS A 77 5.66 5.83 -18.60
C LYS A 77 5.23 6.13 -17.16
N TRP A 78 4.62 7.29 -16.95
CA TRP A 78 3.99 7.68 -15.71
C TRP A 78 2.72 6.84 -15.50
N THR A 79 2.58 6.18 -14.35
CA THR A 79 1.45 5.31 -14.01
C THR A 79 0.92 5.60 -12.61
N ARG A 80 -0.33 5.20 -12.33
CA ARG A 80 -0.93 5.31 -10.99
C ARG A 80 -0.02 4.72 -9.90
N CYS A 81 0.76 3.69 -10.24
CA CYS A 81 1.68 3.02 -9.33
C CYS A 81 2.80 3.92 -8.81
N ASP A 82 3.12 5.03 -9.47
CA ASP A 82 4.11 6.00 -8.97
C ASP A 82 3.65 6.65 -7.65
N TYR A 83 2.34 6.69 -7.41
CA TYR A 83 1.76 7.13 -6.13
C TYR A 83 1.53 6.00 -5.13
N CYS A 84 1.97 4.77 -5.42
CA CYS A 84 1.81 3.66 -4.51
C CYS A 84 2.58 3.93 -3.22
N PRO A 85 1.96 3.87 -2.03
CA PRO A 85 2.66 4.06 -0.76
C PRO A 85 3.92 3.20 -0.61
N GLY A 86 3.91 1.96 -1.12
CA GLY A 86 5.10 1.11 -1.13
C GLY A 86 6.23 1.68 -2.00
N ARG A 87 5.91 2.23 -3.19
CA ARG A 87 6.90 2.85 -4.09
C ARG A 87 7.44 4.18 -3.58
N LEU A 88 6.64 4.90 -2.79
CA LEU A 88 7.11 6.11 -2.10
C LEU A 88 8.18 5.82 -1.05
N VAL A 89 8.24 4.59 -0.53
CA VAL A 89 9.25 4.16 0.45
C VAL A 89 10.43 3.46 -0.24
N ASP A 90 10.14 2.61 -1.22
CA ASP A 90 11.11 1.85 -2.00
C ASP A 90 10.71 1.88 -3.48
N SER A 91 11.43 2.65 -4.30
CA SER A 91 11.08 2.89 -5.71
C SER A 91 11.01 1.61 -6.56
N LYS A 92 11.69 0.54 -6.12
CA LYS A 92 11.72 -0.78 -6.77
C LYS A 92 10.58 -1.70 -6.35
N PHE A 93 9.76 -1.29 -5.38
CA PHE A 93 8.63 -2.09 -4.93
C PHE A 93 7.59 -2.31 -6.03
N HIS A 94 7.25 -3.57 -6.28
CA HIS A 94 6.16 -3.94 -7.18
C HIS A 94 5.35 -5.10 -6.60
N CYS A 95 4.02 -4.98 -6.54
CA CYS A 95 3.18 -6.01 -5.94
C CYS A 95 3.17 -7.34 -6.69
N ILE A 96 3.59 -7.37 -7.95
CA ILE A 96 3.74 -8.57 -8.79
C ILE A 96 5.20 -9.03 -8.90
N ASN A 97 6.08 -8.62 -7.98
CA ASN A 97 7.45 -9.10 -7.93
C ASN A 97 7.47 -10.62 -7.68
N ALA A 98 8.29 -11.37 -8.42
CA ALA A 98 8.38 -12.83 -8.30
C ALA A 98 8.73 -13.32 -6.89
N GLN A 99 9.56 -12.58 -6.15
CA GLN A 99 10.02 -12.97 -4.80
C GLN A 99 8.96 -12.78 -3.71
N TYR A 100 7.98 -11.91 -3.92
CA TYR A 100 6.96 -11.57 -2.92
C TYR A 100 5.60 -11.32 -3.58
N HIS A 101 5.23 -12.12 -4.57
CA HIS A 101 4.07 -11.85 -5.42
C HIS A 101 2.76 -11.84 -4.62
N TYR A 102 1.98 -10.75 -4.68
CA TYR A 102 0.78 -10.58 -3.83
C TYR A 102 -0.25 -11.71 -3.95
N PHE A 103 -0.36 -12.29 -5.15
CA PHE A 103 -1.30 -13.36 -5.49
C PHE A 103 -0.72 -14.76 -5.20
N ASN A 104 0.46 -15.08 -5.72
CA ASN A 104 1.08 -16.41 -5.59
C ASN A 104 1.69 -16.66 -4.19
N HIS A 105 2.19 -15.61 -3.54
CA HIS A 105 2.91 -15.68 -2.27
C HIS A 105 2.44 -14.58 -1.31
N PRO A 106 1.16 -14.58 -0.89
CA PRO A 106 0.60 -13.53 -0.02
C PRO A 106 1.24 -13.48 1.37
N ASP A 107 1.85 -14.57 1.82
CA ASP A 107 2.66 -14.65 3.04
C ASP A 107 3.97 -13.86 2.90
N LEU A 108 4.71 -14.05 1.80
CA LEU A 108 5.92 -13.29 1.49
C LEU A 108 5.58 -11.82 1.22
N PHE A 109 4.48 -11.56 0.50
CA PHE A 109 3.98 -10.21 0.30
C PHE A 109 3.64 -9.51 1.61
N CYS A 110 3.03 -10.21 2.57
CA CYS A 110 2.73 -9.64 3.89
C CYS A 110 4.02 -9.23 4.63
N LYS A 111 5.06 -10.08 4.62
CA LYS A 111 6.37 -9.74 5.20
C LYS A 111 7.00 -8.53 4.52
N GLU A 112 6.85 -8.42 3.20
CA GLU A 112 7.35 -7.27 2.45
C GLU A 112 6.63 -5.97 2.82
N ILE A 113 5.30 -6.00 2.97
CA ILE A 113 4.53 -4.84 3.46
C ILE A 113 4.97 -4.43 4.88
N GLU A 114 5.32 -5.40 5.74
CA GLU A 114 5.88 -5.12 7.07
C GLU A 114 7.26 -4.46 6.98
N ARG A 115 8.16 -5.01 6.17
CA ARG A 115 9.49 -4.43 5.89
C ARG A 115 9.38 -2.98 5.44
N LEU A 116 8.53 -2.70 4.46
CA LEU A 116 8.33 -1.34 3.94
C LEU A 116 7.79 -0.39 5.01
N ASN A 117 6.87 -0.85 5.87
CA ASN A 117 6.37 0.01 6.95
C ASN A 117 7.46 0.33 7.98
N ILE A 118 8.38 -0.61 8.27
CA ILE A 118 9.54 -0.34 9.12
C ILE A 118 10.42 0.74 8.49
N LEU A 119 10.72 0.62 7.19
CA LEU A 119 11.51 1.61 6.46
C LEU A 119 10.86 3.00 6.45
N ARG A 120 9.56 3.06 6.18
CA ARG A 120 8.78 4.31 6.25
C ARG A 120 8.94 5.01 7.60
N LEU A 121 8.74 4.26 8.69
CA LEU A 121 8.81 4.81 10.04
C LEU A 121 10.21 5.32 10.38
N ARG A 122 11.26 4.63 9.91
CA ARG A 122 12.66 5.08 10.06
C ARG A 122 12.92 6.37 9.30
N GLN A 123 12.45 6.49 8.07
CA GLN A 123 12.57 7.72 7.26
C GLN A 123 11.83 8.89 7.93
N GLU A 124 10.63 8.66 8.48
CA GLU A 124 9.86 9.68 9.21
C GLU A 124 10.57 10.16 10.48
N THR A 125 11.28 9.27 11.20
CA THR A 125 12.10 9.67 12.35
C THR A 125 13.34 10.46 11.95
N VAL A 126 14.06 10.03 10.91
CA VAL A 126 15.27 10.73 10.44
C VAL A 126 14.92 12.11 9.87
N GLY A 127 13.85 12.21 9.08
CA GLY A 127 13.38 13.50 8.54
C GLY A 127 12.91 14.48 9.62
N ARG A 128 12.42 13.99 10.77
CA ARG A 128 12.14 14.85 11.94
C ARG A 128 13.42 15.27 12.69
N SER A 129 14.42 14.40 12.76
CA SER A 129 15.72 14.70 13.37
C SER A 129 16.56 15.68 12.55
N GLN A 130 16.37 15.74 11.23
CA GLN A 130 17.04 16.70 10.32
C GLN A 130 16.26 18.02 10.17
N GLY A 131 15.12 18.18 10.85
CA GLY A 131 14.22 19.33 10.77
C GLY A 131 14.35 20.38 11.88
N ARG A 132 15.50 20.47 12.57
CA ARG A 132 15.85 21.65 13.39
C ARG A 132 17.15 22.29 12.90
N PRO A 133 17.06 23.32 12.05
CA PRO A 133 17.88 24.50 12.20
C PRO A 133 17.08 25.57 12.97
N HIS A 134 17.80 26.46 13.64
CA HIS A 134 17.37 27.57 14.50
C HIS A 134 17.20 27.19 15.98
N ALA A 135 17.83 27.90 16.91
CA ALA A 135 18.83 28.96 16.88
C ALA A 135 19.47 28.98 18.27
#